data_AF-A0A7K2IMW9-F1
#
_entry.id   AF-A0A7K2IMW9-F1
#
_cell.length_a   1.000
_cell.length_b   1.000
_cell.length_c   1.000
_cell.angle_alpha   90.00
_cell.angle_beta   90.00
_cell.angle_gamma   90.00
#
_symmetry.space_group_name_H-M   'P 1'
#
loop_
_entity.id
_entity.type
_entity.pdbx_description
1 polymer ?
#
loop_
_entity_poly.entity_id
_entity_poly.type
_entity_poly.pdbx_seq_one_letter_code
_entity_poly.pdbx_strand_id
1 'polypeptide(L)'
;MVTEVFTRKYCDPHAVREEKVEATEVVQFAWEGSVREVDACDECFKEHEARFEPLVDYSRPVKKRRATKKASPAPAETAETAESADADSDDK
;
A
#
# COMPACT_ATOMS: atom_id res chain seq x y z
N MET A 1 26.85 6.22 -13.77
CA MET A 1 27.19 5.83 -12.39
C MET A 1 25.93 5.99 -11.57
N VAL A 2 25.23 4.88 -11.29
CA VAL A 2 23.99 4.90 -10.49
C VAL A 2 24.42 4.76 -9.04
N THR A 3 24.20 5.79 -8.24
CA THR A 3 24.41 5.73 -6.80
C THR A 3 23.22 5.00 -6.20
N GLU A 4 23.33 3.67 -6.06
CA GLU A 4 22.42 2.88 -5.25
C GLU A 4 22.48 3.42 -3.83
N VAL A 5 21.41 4.10 -3.41
CA VAL A 5 21.24 4.52 -2.02
C VAL A 5 20.93 3.24 -1.24
N PHE A 6 21.97 2.55 -0.76
CA PHE A 6 21.85 1.43 0.17
C PHE A 6 21.27 1.96 1.50
N THR A 7 19.95 1.99 1.60
CA THR A 7 19.24 2.36 2.84
C THR A 7 19.13 1.21 3.84
N ARG A 8 19.42 -0.03 3.43
CA ARG A 8 19.20 -1.21 4.27
C ARG A 8 20.31 -1.33 5.31
N LYS A 9 20.11 -0.70 6.46
CA LYS A 9 21.15 -0.62 7.47
C LYS A 9 21.28 -1.91 8.25
N TYR A 10 20.21 -2.49 8.79
CA TYR A 10 20.20 -3.82 9.45
C TYR A 10 18.76 -4.33 9.55
N CYS A 11 18.57 -5.62 9.78
CA CYS A 11 17.27 -6.21 10.11
C CYS A 11 16.80 -5.66 11.47
N ASP A 12 15.72 -4.87 11.47
CA ASP A 12 15.18 -4.20 12.65
C ASP A 12 14.85 -5.18 13.80
N PRO A 13 14.19 -6.34 13.56
CA PRO A 13 13.99 -7.36 14.59
C PRO A 13 15.28 -7.85 15.28
N HIS A 14 16.37 -7.96 14.53
CA HIS A 14 17.67 -8.41 15.06
C HIS A 14 18.46 -7.25 15.69
N ALA A 15 18.32 -6.04 15.15
CA ALA A 15 18.93 -4.84 15.70
C ALA A 15 18.45 -4.54 17.14
N VAL A 16 17.18 -4.83 17.45
CA VAL A 16 16.65 -4.74 18.83
C VAL A 16 17.34 -5.72 19.78
N ARG A 17 17.87 -6.84 19.27
CA ARG A 17 18.61 -7.86 20.03
C ARG A 17 20.13 -7.65 19.98
N GLU A 18 20.57 -6.49 19.48
CA GLU A 18 21.98 -6.12 19.26
C GLU A 18 22.70 -7.02 18.22
N GLU A 19 21.96 -7.80 17.45
CA GLU A 19 22.49 -8.67 16.40
C GLU A 19 22.47 -7.94 15.05
N LYS A 20 23.63 -7.84 14.42
CA LYS A 20 23.80 -7.13 13.14
C LYS A 20 23.59 -8.08 11.97
N VAL A 21 22.33 -8.33 11.66
CA VAL A 21 21.93 -9.07 10.45
C VAL A 21 21.60 -8.08 9.34
N GLU A 22 22.05 -8.34 8.12
CA GLU A 22 21.73 -7.49 6.96
C GLU A 22 20.26 -7.64 6.58
N ALA A 23 19.59 -6.52 6.31
CA ALA A 23 18.22 -6.55 5.81
C ALA A 23 18.21 -6.84 4.30
N THR A 24 17.42 -7.84 3.91
CA THR A 24 17.25 -8.30 2.53
C THR A 24 15.87 -7.97 1.99
N GLU A 25 14.89 -7.74 2.87
CA GLU A 25 13.48 -7.54 2.54
C GLU A 25 12.86 -6.43 3.40
N VAL A 26 11.69 -5.95 2.99
CA VAL A 26 10.93 -4.90 3.71
C VAL A 26 9.53 -5.42 3.98
N VAL A 27 9.14 -5.50 5.25
CA VAL A 27 7.79 -5.86 5.67
C VAL A 27 6.95 -4.59 5.77
N GLN A 28 5.92 -4.48 4.94
CA GLN A 28 4.90 -3.45 5.06
C GLN A 28 3.67 -3.99 5.80
N PHE A 29 3.27 -3.34 6.90
CA PHE A 29 2.08 -3.71 7.64
C PHE A 29 1.22 -2.50 8.00
N ALA A 30 -0.08 -2.73 8.15
CA ALA A 30 -1.02 -1.69 8.55
C ALA A 30 -1.40 -1.87 10.02
N TRP A 31 -1.17 -0.84 10.84
CA TRP A 31 -1.60 -0.79 12.23
C TRP A 31 -2.38 0.51 12.48
N GLU A 32 -3.57 0.40 13.07
CA GLU A 32 -4.44 1.55 13.37
C GLU A 32 -4.67 2.50 12.17
N GLY A 33 -4.81 1.94 10.96
CA GLY A 33 -5.03 2.71 9.74
C GLY A 33 -3.80 3.40 9.16
N SER A 34 -2.62 3.20 9.75
CA SER A 34 -1.34 3.70 9.22
C SER A 34 -0.51 2.54 8.67
N VAL A 35 0.11 2.74 7.49
CA VAL A 35 1.07 1.78 6.92
C VAL A 35 2.45 2.11 7.48
N ARG A 36 3.14 1.08 8.00
CA ARG A 36 4.51 1.14 8.50
C ARG A 36 5.38 0.15 7.73
N GLU A 37 6.67 0.45 7.68
CA GLU A 37 7.68 -0.34 6.99
C GLU A 37 8.73 -0.77 8.01
N VAL A 38 9.19 -2.01 7.91
CA VAL A 38 10.22 -2.61 8.78
C VAL A 38 11.22 -3.35 7.90
N ASP A 39 12.51 -3.07 8.10
CA ASP A 39 13.58 -3.75 7.39
C ASP A 39 13.82 -5.13 8.04
N ALA A 40 13.76 -6.20 7.24
CA ALA A 40 13.85 -7.58 7.73
C ALA A 40 14.85 -8.41 6.92
N CYS A 41 15.39 -9.46 7.54
CA CYS A 41 16.07 -10.54 6.84
C CYS A 41 15.05 -11.59 6.38
N ASP A 42 15.44 -12.44 5.42
CA ASP A 42 14.58 -13.47 4.82
C ASP A 42 13.91 -14.39 5.85
N GLU A 43 14.59 -14.68 6.96
CA GLU A 43 14.05 -15.51 8.04
C GLU A 43 12.91 -14.81 8.78
N CYS A 44 13.13 -13.55 9.17
CA CYS A 44 12.11 -12.75 9.84
C CYS A 44 10.91 -12.46 8.94
N PHE A 45 11.14 -12.30 7.64
CA PHE A 45 10.07 -12.13 6.66
C PHE A 45 9.21 -13.39 6.54
N LYS A 46 9.83 -14.57 6.37
CA LYS A 46 9.11 -15.86 6.30
C LYS A 46 8.34 -16.16 7.58
N GLU A 47 8.91 -15.86 8.75
CA GLU A 47 8.20 -16.00 10.03
C GLU A 47 6.98 -15.09 10.10
N HIS A 48 7.09 -13.85 9.61
CA HIS A 48 5.98 -12.91 9.56
C HIS A 48 4.87 -13.43 8.61
N GLU A 49 5.22 -13.84 7.40
CA GLU A 49 4.24 -14.41 6.45
C GLU A 49 3.54 -15.64 7.04
N ALA A 50 4.28 -16.61 7.59
CA ALA A 50 3.68 -17.81 8.16
C ALA A 50 2.70 -17.53 9.31
N ARG A 51 2.95 -16.48 10.10
CA ARG A 51 2.06 -16.08 11.21
C ARG A 51 0.81 -15.34 10.73
N PHE A 52 0.93 -14.50 9.71
CA PHE A 52 -0.13 -13.57 9.33
C PHE A 52 -0.89 -13.99 8.07
N GLU A 53 -0.31 -14.77 7.17
CA GLU A 53 -0.99 -15.30 5.99
C GLU A 53 -2.31 -16.03 6.32
N PRO A 54 -2.43 -16.84 7.40
CA PRO A 54 -3.70 -17.45 7.78
C PRO A 54 -4.77 -16.47 8.28
N LEU A 55 -4.34 -15.28 8.70
CA LEU A 55 -5.22 -14.21 9.19
C LEU A 55 -5.65 -13.26 8.08
N VAL A 56 -5.01 -13.33 6.90
CA VAL A 56 -5.38 -12.53 5.74
C VAL A 56 -6.61 -13.13 5.08
N ASP A 57 -7.74 -12.43 5.23
CA ASP A 57 -8.99 -12.80 4.56
C ASP A 57 -8.98 -12.33 3.10
N TYR A 58 -8.60 -13.23 2.19
CA TYR A 58 -8.60 -12.99 0.74
C TYR A 58 -10.00 -12.93 0.11
N SER A 59 -11.07 -13.24 0.85
CA SER A 59 -12.44 -13.20 0.32
C SER A 59 -13.00 -11.79 0.21
N ARG A 60 -12.41 -10.83 0.94
CA ARG A 60 -12.87 -9.44 0.97
C ARG A 60 -12.31 -8.66 -0.22
N PRO A 61 -13.15 -8.03 -1.05
CA PRO A 61 -12.66 -7.19 -2.14
C PRO A 61 -11.83 -6.04 -1.56
N VAL A 62 -10.58 -5.95 -1.99
CA VAL A 62 -9.65 -4.89 -1.58
C VAL A 62 -10.26 -3.55 -1.96
N LYS A 63 -10.53 -2.72 -0.95
CA LYS A 63 -11.08 -1.37 -1.17
C LYS A 63 -10.02 -0.56 -1.91
N LYS A 64 -10.24 -0.33 -3.21
CA LYS A 64 -9.33 0.46 -4.04
C LYS A 64 -9.09 1.80 -3.36
N ARG A 65 -7.81 2.09 -3.08
CA ARG A 65 -7.39 3.34 -2.46
C ARG A 65 -7.95 4.49 -3.31
N ARG A 66 -8.86 5.28 -2.74
CA ARG A 66 -9.47 6.40 -3.47
C ARG A 66 -8.33 7.34 -3.85
N ALA A 67 -8.06 7.47 -5.14
CA ALA A 67 -7.07 8.43 -5.62
C ALA A 67 -7.46 9.80 -5.04
N THR A 68 -6.60 10.36 -4.20
CA THR A 68 -6.78 11.74 -3.76
C THR A 68 -6.64 12.58 -5.01
N LYS A 69 -7.77 13.04 -5.57
CA LYS A 69 -7.78 14.12 -6.55
C LYS A 69 -7.06 15.27 -5.86
N LYS A 70 -5.81 15.53 -6.25
CA LYS A 70 -5.18 16.81 -5.98
C LYS A 70 -6.15 17.85 -6.55
N ALA A 71 -6.62 18.76 -5.71
CA ALA A 71 -7.40 19.89 -6.16
C ALA A 71 -6.52 20.67 -7.15
N SER A 72 -6.84 20.59 -8.44
CA SER A 72 -6.33 21.55 -9.41
C SER A 72 -6.86 22.93 -9.01
N PRO A 73 -6.04 23.99 -9.04
CA PRO A 73 -6.56 25.34 -8.85
C PRO A 73 -7.54 25.62 -9.99
N ALA A 74 -8.73 26.12 -9.63
CA ALA A 74 -9.71 26.59 -10.60
C ALA A 74 -9.09 27.68 -11.48
N PRO A 75 -9.52 27.76 -12.75
CA PRO A 75 -10.17 29.01 -13.11
C PRO A 75 -11.46 28.83 -13.93
N ALA A 76 -12.39 29.71 -13.58
CA ALA A 76 -13.42 30.37 -14.38
C ALA A 76 -14.44 29.55 -15.18
N GLU A 77 -15.70 29.95 -14.93
CA GLU A 77 -16.95 29.61 -15.59
C GLU A 77 -16.92 29.80 -17.11
N THR A 78 -17.56 28.87 -17.83
CA THR A 78 -18.62 29.20 -18.79
C THR A 78 -19.59 28.03 -18.87
N ALA A 79 -20.86 28.34 -18.65
CA ALA A 79 -22.01 27.48 -18.84
C ALA A 79 -22.13 27.02 -20.31
N GLU A 80 -22.61 25.80 -20.55
CA GLU A 80 -23.88 25.60 -21.26
C GLU A 80 -24.41 24.17 -21.09
N THR A 81 -25.73 24.12 -21.08
CA THR A 81 -26.64 23.07 -20.66
C THR A 81 -26.81 21.99 -21.71
N ALA A 82 -26.94 20.73 -21.29
CA ALA A 82 -27.85 19.77 -21.93
C ALA A 82 -28.26 18.70 -20.91
N GLU A 83 -29.51 18.85 -20.50
CA GLU A 83 -30.30 18.04 -19.59
C GLU A 83 -30.86 16.80 -20.31
N SER A 84 -31.17 15.74 -19.53
CA SER A 84 -32.17 14.69 -19.81
C SER A 84 -31.85 13.70 -20.96
N ALA A 85 -32.25 12.44 -20.96
CA ALA A 85 -32.90 11.49 -20.06
C ALA A 85 -32.83 10.12 -20.77
N ASP A 86 -33.39 9.08 -20.15
CA ASP A 86 -33.81 7.80 -20.76
C ASP A 86 -32.69 6.77 -21.07
N ALA A 87 -32.87 5.46 -20.93
CA ALA A 87 -33.88 4.64 -20.29
C ALA A 87 -33.31 3.21 -20.19
N ASP A 88 -33.79 2.50 -19.19
CA ASP A 88 -33.95 1.05 -19.11
C ASP A 88 -34.11 0.36 -20.48
N SER A 89 -33.35 -0.71 -20.76
CA SER A 89 -33.89 -1.86 -21.48
C SER A 89 -33.01 -3.12 -21.38
N ASP A 90 -33.69 -4.14 -20.87
CA ASP A 90 -33.52 -5.59 -20.90
C ASP A 90 -33.16 -6.22 -22.28
N ASP A 91 -32.87 -7.54 -22.26
CA ASP A 91 -33.03 -8.56 -23.32
C ASP A 91 -31.73 -9.25 -23.82
N LYS A 92 -31.37 -10.39 -23.21
CA LYS A 92 -31.71 -11.76 -23.68
C LYS A 92 -30.69 -12.84 -23.31
#